data_AF-A0A354GGX7-F1
#
_entry.id   AF-A0A354GGX7-F1
#
_cell.length_a   1.000
_cell.length_b   1.000
_cell.length_c   1.000
_cell.angle_alpha   90.00
_cell.angle_beta   90.00
_cell.angle_gamma   90.00
#
_symmetry.space_group_name_H-M   'P 1'
#
loop_
_entity.id
_entity.type
_entity.pdbx_description
1 polymer ?
#
loop_
_entity_poly.entity_id
_entity_poly.type
_entity_poly.pdbx_seq_one_letter_code
_entity_poly.pdbx_strand_id
1 'polypeptide(L)'
;MVVAYQLSGNSNHFTQSGNNRPTFSDNSAFDAVNFNASLTTAQFMNSSLSGIFRNASVFFVVNTVNSGNANSLFDHSSASLRVEQHSNRNRIGFTRYRIADYVTNIPSPFGINAIISFHKSSTSSNLEVRSNNNSHTINIGSATTGIPVARIGRNSNGTDEASGNFYEIIFFNSQINTAQKIIIENYLSAKYGSIAISMDIYNEDEPGAGNYDHEVAGIGRINSSNQHNDSQGTGIVRILNPTNLDDNEFLFWGHDNQPLQMNTSINTPSSIKNRLTRVWRVSESNTSGGDVDVGNIEMRFDLTGLSNISTNNLRLLIDTNNNGNFNDDTPISGAVNLGNNIYAFNNISSISNNTRFTLGLALITIITNKRITHRVIN
;
A
#
# COMPACT_ATOMS: atom_id res chain seq x y z
N MET A 1 26.20 -9.11 -2.18
CA MET A 1 24.89 -9.55 -2.67
C MET A 1 23.92 -8.39 -2.50
N VAL A 2 23.06 -8.10 -3.49
CA VAL A 2 21.88 -7.24 -3.30
C VAL A 2 20.68 -8.16 -3.29
N VAL A 3 19.79 -7.94 -2.34
CA VAL A 3 18.55 -8.71 -2.16
C VAL A 3 17.41 -7.71 -2.14
N ALA A 4 16.47 -7.85 -3.07
CA ALA A 4 15.16 -7.26 -2.90
C ALA A 4 14.32 -8.27 -2.10
N TYR A 5 14.16 -7.99 -0.80
CA TYR A 5 13.37 -8.85 0.08
C TYR A 5 11.89 -8.74 -0.28
N GLN A 6 11.20 -9.88 -0.29
CA GLN A 6 9.76 -9.92 -0.49
C GLN A 6 9.07 -9.84 0.88
N LEU A 7 8.17 -8.87 1.05
CA LEU A 7 7.47 -8.67 2.33
C LEU A 7 6.31 -9.66 2.56
N SER A 8 5.90 -10.44 1.56
CA SER A 8 4.77 -11.38 1.66
C SER A 8 5.07 -12.68 2.44
N GLY A 9 6.31 -12.91 2.89
CA GLY A 9 6.71 -14.15 3.58
C GLY A 9 6.89 -15.39 2.70
N ASN A 10 6.63 -15.31 1.39
CA ASN A 10 6.75 -16.44 0.45
C ASN A 10 8.17 -16.71 -0.08
N SER A 11 9.19 -16.03 0.46
CA SER A 11 10.60 -16.18 0.10
C SER A 11 10.94 -16.01 -1.40
N ASN A 12 10.11 -15.34 -2.20
CA ASN A 12 10.38 -15.08 -3.63
C ASN A 12 11.29 -13.86 -3.79
N HIS A 13 12.56 -14.01 -3.44
CA HIS A 13 13.56 -12.95 -3.51
C HIS A 13 14.10 -12.76 -4.93
N PHE A 14 14.45 -11.52 -5.25
CA PHE A 14 15.36 -11.20 -6.36
C PHE A 14 16.76 -10.97 -5.81
N THR A 15 17.75 -11.64 -6.40
CA THR A 15 19.13 -11.61 -5.89
C THR A 15 20.15 -11.47 -7.01
N GLN A 16 21.27 -10.83 -6.66
CA GLN A 16 22.48 -10.82 -7.49
C GLN A 16 23.76 -10.68 -6.64
N SER A 17 24.84 -11.27 -7.12
CA SER A 17 26.19 -11.15 -6.59
C SER A 17 27.21 -10.80 -7.70
N GLY A 18 28.46 -10.56 -7.31
CA GLY A 18 29.53 -10.23 -8.26
C GLY A 18 29.32 -8.91 -9.00
N ASN A 19 29.87 -8.83 -10.22
CA ASN A 19 29.97 -7.61 -11.00
C ASN A 19 28.66 -7.18 -11.66
N ASN A 20 27.69 -8.08 -11.81
CA ASN A 20 26.36 -7.78 -12.39
C ASN A 20 25.38 -7.19 -11.37
N ARG A 21 25.82 -6.93 -10.14
CA ARG A 21 24.96 -6.47 -9.06
C ARG A 21 24.58 -5.00 -9.25
N PRO A 22 23.28 -4.64 -9.17
CA PRO A 22 22.87 -3.24 -9.09
C PRO A 22 23.34 -2.59 -7.79
N THR A 23 23.21 -1.28 -7.68
CA THR A 23 23.46 -0.57 -6.42
C THR A 23 22.16 -0.47 -5.62
N PHE A 24 22.29 -0.43 -4.30
CA PHE A 24 21.19 -0.11 -3.40
C PHE A 24 21.45 1.29 -2.83
N SER A 25 20.45 2.15 -2.86
CA SER A 25 20.48 3.50 -2.32
C SER A 25 19.50 3.58 -1.17
N ASP A 26 20.01 3.88 0.02
CA ASP A 26 19.28 4.12 1.28
C ASP A 26 19.39 5.57 1.77
N ASN A 27 20.11 6.42 1.02
CA ASN A 27 20.34 7.84 1.35
C ASN A 27 19.59 8.81 0.42
N SER A 28 18.65 8.31 -0.38
CA SER A 28 17.69 9.11 -1.15
C SER A 28 16.38 9.28 -0.36
N ALA A 29 15.46 10.13 -0.84
CA ALA A 29 14.14 10.28 -0.23
C ALA A 29 13.39 8.93 -0.04
N PHE A 30 13.71 7.94 -0.88
CA PHE A 30 13.18 6.58 -0.82
C PHE A 30 14.30 5.56 -1.04
N ASP A 31 14.19 4.41 -0.39
CA ASP A 31 15.04 3.24 -0.65
C ASP A 31 14.84 2.75 -2.09
N ALA A 32 15.92 2.47 -2.80
CA ALA A 32 15.86 2.06 -4.19
C ALA A 32 16.94 1.05 -4.59
N VAL A 33 16.58 0.14 -5.49
CA VAL A 33 17.55 -0.58 -6.32
C VAL A 33 17.80 0.24 -7.58
N ASN A 34 19.05 0.63 -7.81
CA ASN A 34 19.45 1.43 -8.96
C ASN A 34 20.18 0.57 -10.01
N PHE A 35 19.66 0.62 -11.24
CA PHE A 35 20.29 0.03 -12.42
C PHE A 35 20.90 1.13 -13.29
N ASN A 36 22.07 0.84 -13.86
CA ASN A 36 22.80 1.77 -14.72
C ASN A 36 23.22 1.09 -16.03
N ALA A 37 22.44 1.34 -17.09
CA ALA A 37 22.68 0.80 -18.44
C ALA A 37 23.87 1.44 -19.17
N SER A 38 24.56 2.44 -18.60
CA SER A 38 25.79 3.01 -19.17
C SER A 38 27.05 2.23 -18.80
N LEU A 39 26.94 1.26 -17.88
CA LEU A 39 28.06 0.45 -17.45
C LEU A 39 28.41 -0.62 -18.50
N THR A 40 29.69 -0.99 -18.56
CA THR A 40 30.15 -2.09 -19.43
C THR A 40 29.63 -3.45 -18.98
N THR A 41 29.46 -3.63 -17.67
CA THR A 41 28.88 -4.83 -17.09
C THR A 41 27.43 -4.59 -16.76
N ALA A 42 26.55 -5.23 -17.51
CA ALA A 42 25.11 -5.12 -17.32
C ALA A 42 24.69 -5.54 -15.91
N GLN A 43 23.75 -4.79 -15.33
CA GLN A 43 23.22 -5.06 -14.00
C GLN A 43 21.88 -5.77 -14.08
N PHE A 44 21.68 -6.82 -13.28
CA PHE A 44 20.41 -7.54 -13.22
C PHE A 44 20.25 -8.30 -11.93
N MET A 45 19.02 -8.66 -11.57
CA MET A 45 18.72 -9.57 -10.47
C MET A 45 17.82 -10.69 -10.95
N ASN A 46 18.14 -11.94 -10.57
CA ASN A 46 17.30 -13.09 -10.89
C ASN A 46 16.32 -13.34 -9.74
N SER A 47 15.10 -13.70 -10.09
CA SER A 47 14.09 -14.14 -9.15
C SER A 47 14.26 -15.62 -8.81
N SER A 48 13.90 -15.99 -7.59
CA SER A 48 13.63 -17.39 -7.22
C SER A 48 12.30 -17.89 -7.80
N LEU A 49 11.40 -16.99 -8.20
CA LEU A 49 10.16 -17.28 -8.93
C LEU A 49 10.36 -17.08 -10.43
N SER A 50 10.20 -18.14 -11.23
CA SER A 50 10.33 -18.06 -12.69
C SER A 50 9.09 -18.60 -13.40
N GLY A 51 8.51 -17.80 -14.31
CA GLY A 51 7.37 -18.24 -15.11
C GLY A 51 6.68 -17.13 -15.92
N ILE A 52 5.64 -17.55 -16.66
CA ILE A 52 4.71 -16.67 -17.38
C ILE A 52 3.32 -16.79 -16.74
N PHE A 53 2.86 -15.71 -16.11
CA PHE A 53 1.61 -15.71 -15.35
C PHE A 53 0.46 -15.14 -16.18
N ARG A 54 -0.47 -16.03 -16.54
CA ARG A 54 -1.59 -15.74 -17.45
C ARG A 54 -2.75 -15.00 -16.78
N ASN A 55 -2.81 -15.04 -15.44
CA ASN A 55 -3.78 -14.33 -14.62
C ASN A 55 -2.98 -13.61 -13.54
N ALA A 56 -2.61 -12.36 -13.76
CA ALA A 56 -1.69 -11.68 -12.85
C ALA A 56 -1.82 -10.16 -12.94
N SER A 57 -1.32 -9.51 -11.91
CA SER A 57 -1.16 -8.07 -11.88
C SER A 57 0.17 -7.72 -11.25
N VAL A 58 0.83 -6.69 -11.76
CA VAL A 58 2.08 -6.18 -11.20
C VAL A 58 2.06 -4.67 -11.20
N PHE A 59 2.61 -4.08 -10.15
CA PHE A 59 2.90 -2.65 -10.03
C PHE A 59 4.41 -2.47 -9.87
N PHE A 60 4.94 -1.44 -10.49
CA PHE A 60 6.30 -0.95 -10.34
C PHE A 60 6.22 0.51 -9.93
N VAL A 61 6.91 0.88 -8.85
CA VAL A 61 7.23 2.27 -8.56
C VAL A 61 8.68 2.51 -8.95
N VAL A 62 8.89 3.40 -9.91
CA VAL A 62 10.20 3.60 -10.55
C VAL A 62 10.47 5.07 -10.81
N ASN A 63 11.74 5.43 -10.92
CA ASN A 63 12.20 6.65 -11.58
C ASN A 63 13.24 6.25 -12.61
N THR A 64 12.77 6.04 -13.84
CA THR A 64 13.59 5.45 -14.91
C THR A 64 14.39 6.52 -15.63
N VAL A 65 15.58 6.15 -16.10
CA VAL A 65 16.45 7.04 -16.88
C VAL A 65 16.43 6.60 -18.33
N ASN A 66 16.31 7.57 -19.25
CA ASN A 66 16.45 7.30 -20.67
C ASN A 66 17.93 7.12 -21.01
N SER A 67 18.36 5.88 -21.21
CA SER A 67 19.73 5.54 -21.63
C SER A 67 19.94 5.60 -23.14
N GLY A 68 18.92 6.02 -23.91
CA GLY A 68 18.93 5.98 -25.37
C GLY A 68 18.80 4.57 -25.94
N ASN A 69 18.33 3.60 -25.14
CA ASN A 69 18.03 2.23 -25.56
C ASN A 69 16.73 1.73 -24.87
N ALA A 70 16.28 0.53 -25.25
CA ALA A 70 15.15 -0.12 -24.60
C ALA A 70 15.42 -0.39 -23.11
N ASN A 71 14.39 -0.22 -22.28
CA ASN A 71 14.48 -0.32 -20.82
C ASN A 71 13.49 -1.36 -20.31
N SER A 72 14.02 -2.43 -19.69
CA SER A 72 13.27 -3.61 -19.24
C SER A 72 12.79 -3.49 -17.80
N LEU A 73 11.55 -3.92 -17.54
CA LEU A 73 11.03 -4.15 -16.20
C LEU A 73 11.21 -5.64 -15.85
N PHE A 74 10.13 -6.40 -15.75
CA PHE A 74 10.19 -7.85 -15.63
C PHE A 74 10.47 -8.55 -16.95
N ASP A 75 11.34 -9.55 -16.91
CA ASP A 75 11.74 -10.33 -18.07
C ASP A 75 11.67 -11.84 -17.83
N HIS A 76 11.44 -12.59 -18.91
CA HIS A 76 11.56 -14.04 -19.03
C HIS A 76 12.02 -14.38 -20.46
N SER A 77 12.56 -15.58 -20.68
CA SER A 77 13.10 -16.04 -21.99
C SER A 77 12.17 -15.86 -23.20
N SER A 78 10.86 -15.73 -22.99
CA SER A 78 9.84 -15.61 -24.03
C SER A 78 9.18 -14.23 -24.13
N ALA A 79 9.26 -13.39 -23.09
CA ALA A 79 8.54 -12.12 -23.04
C ALA A 79 9.12 -11.14 -22.02
N SER A 80 8.79 -9.86 -22.18
CA SER A 80 9.32 -8.79 -21.35
C SER A 80 8.34 -7.63 -21.21
N LEU A 81 8.17 -7.14 -19.98
CA LEU A 81 7.50 -5.88 -19.69
C LEU A 81 8.51 -4.74 -19.89
N ARG A 82 8.10 -3.66 -20.56
CA ARG A 82 9.03 -2.59 -20.97
C ARG A 82 8.51 -1.23 -20.53
N VAL A 83 9.37 -0.45 -19.89
CA VAL A 83 9.14 0.99 -19.74
C VAL A 83 9.55 1.74 -21.00
N GLU A 84 10.46 1.18 -21.80
CA GLU A 84 10.82 1.70 -23.13
C GLU A 84 10.97 0.57 -24.15
N GLN A 85 10.30 0.73 -25.28
CA GLN A 85 10.28 -0.23 -26.38
C GLN A 85 11.51 -0.14 -27.28
N HIS A 86 11.76 -1.21 -28.05
CA HIS A 86 12.86 -1.24 -29.01
C HIS A 86 12.83 -0.04 -29.97
N SER A 87 14.00 0.52 -30.28
CA SER A 87 14.20 1.74 -31.08
C SER A 87 13.75 3.05 -30.43
N ASN A 88 13.66 3.12 -29.10
CA ASN A 88 13.30 4.34 -28.35
C ASN A 88 12.02 5.02 -28.84
N ARG A 89 10.95 4.23 -28.93
CA ARG A 89 9.64 4.75 -29.34
C ARG A 89 9.04 5.72 -28.31
N ASN A 90 9.70 5.92 -27.17
CA ASN A 90 9.26 6.73 -26.05
C ASN A 90 7.90 6.25 -25.53
N ARG A 91 7.72 4.92 -25.48
CA ARG A 91 6.46 4.29 -25.08
C ARG A 91 6.71 3.05 -24.22
N ILE A 92 5.87 2.91 -23.20
CA ILE A 92 5.71 1.68 -22.43
C ILE A 92 5.13 0.60 -23.34
N GLY A 93 5.50 -0.66 -23.13
CA GLY A 93 4.90 -1.74 -23.89
C GLY A 93 5.25 -3.13 -23.38
N PHE A 94 5.03 -4.09 -24.28
CA PHE A 94 5.24 -5.50 -24.04
C PHE A 94 5.93 -6.14 -25.23
N THR A 95 7.01 -6.88 -24.99
CA THR A 95 7.71 -7.60 -26.06
C THR A 95 7.48 -9.09 -25.91
N ARG A 96 7.05 -9.75 -26.99
CA ARG A 96 7.11 -11.21 -27.14
C ARG A 96 8.31 -11.52 -28.01
N TYR A 97 9.33 -12.14 -27.43
CA TYR A 97 10.57 -12.41 -28.17
C TYR A 97 10.29 -13.29 -29.38
N ARG A 98 10.90 -12.93 -30.51
CA ARG A 98 10.75 -13.58 -31.82
C ARG A 98 9.33 -13.51 -32.41
N ILE A 99 8.43 -12.73 -31.81
CA ILE A 99 7.06 -12.54 -32.30
C ILE A 99 6.82 -11.08 -32.67
N ALA A 100 6.71 -10.19 -31.68
CA ALA A 100 6.41 -8.77 -31.91
C ALA A 100 6.63 -7.92 -30.66
N ASP A 101 6.80 -6.63 -30.90
CA ASP A 101 6.72 -5.55 -29.92
C ASP A 101 5.31 -4.95 -29.95
N TYR A 102 4.65 -4.93 -28.79
CA TYR A 102 3.32 -4.38 -28.61
C TYR A 102 3.45 -3.07 -27.84
N VAL A 103 3.20 -1.96 -28.53
CA VAL A 103 3.47 -0.61 -28.04
C VAL A 103 2.17 0.05 -27.59
N THR A 104 2.21 0.73 -26.45
CA THR A 104 1.07 1.52 -25.98
C THR A 104 1.10 2.95 -26.53
N ASN A 105 0.04 3.74 -26.33
CA ASN A 105 0.08 5.18 -26.51
C ASN A 105 0.64 5.92 -25.29
N ILE A 106 1.01 5.20 -24.22
CA ILE A 106 1.47 5.75 -22.94
C ILE A 106 2.96 6.11 -23.05
N PRO A 107 3.34 7.39 -22.84
CA PRO A 107 4.73 7.81 -22.84
C PRO A 107 5.56 7.12 -21.75
N SER A 108 6.85 6.91 -22.02
CA SER A 108 7.79 6.42 -21.03
C SER A 108 8.05 7.49 -19.95
N PRO A 109 7.82 7.22 -18.66
CA PRO A 109 7.96 8.20 -17.58
C PRO A 109 9.42 8.34 -17.14
N PHE A 110 10.26 8.88 -18.02
CA PHE A 110 11.67 9.10 -17.72
C PHE A 110 11.89 10.34 -16.85
N GLY A 111 12.76 10.22 -15.84
CA GLY A 111 13.16 11.31 -14.96
C GLY A 111 12.14 11.72 -13.90
N ILE A 112 11.02 11.01 -13.79
CA ILE A 112 9.97 11.25 -12.80
C ILE A 112 9.66 9.98 -12.03
N ASN A 113 9.17 10.12 -10.80
CA ASN A 113 8.57 9.00 -10.08
C ASN A 113 7.26 8.61 -10.79
N ALA A 114 7.10 7.32 -11.03
CA ALA A 114 5.91 6.81 -11.71
C ALA A 114 5.50 5.45 -11.16
N ILE A 115 4.19 5.25 -11.14
CA ILE A 115 3.56 3.96 -10.95
C ILE A 115 3.28 3.42 -12.35
N ILE A 116 3.84 2.25 -12.67
CA ILE A 116 3.55 1.51 -13.90
C ILE A 116 2.94 0.17 -13.51
N SER A 117 1.80 -0.19 -14.10
CA SER A 117 1.16 -1.46 -13.81
C SER A 117 0.72 -2.19 -15.06
N PHE A 118 0.70 -3.52 -14.95
CA PHE A 118 0.28 -4.43 -16.02
C PHE A 118 -0.73 -5.42 -15.45
N HIS A 119 -1.85 -5.61 -16.13
CA HIS A 119 -2.92 -6.52 -15.71
C HIS A 119 -3.31 -7.47 -16.83
N LYS A 120 -3.22 -8.77 -16.56
CA LYS A 120 -3.50 -9.83 -17.52
C LYS A 120 -4.57 -10.76 -16.97
N SER A 121 -5.63 -10.96 -17.75
CA SER A 121 -6.67 -11.95 -17.47
C SER A 121 -6.36 -13.31 -18.12
N SER A 122 -6.78 -14.41 -17.48
CA SER A 122 -6.44 -15.80 -17.84
C SER A 122 -6.79 -16.19 -19.28
N THR A 123 -7.89 -15.68 -19.82
CA THR A 123 -8.45 -16.12 -21.12
C THR A 123 -8.36 -15.06 -22.22
N SER A 124 -7.86 -13.86 -21.89
CA SER A 124 -7.82 -12.73 -22.84
C SER A 124 -6.46 -12.63 -23.53
N SER A 125 -6.42 -12.27 -24.82
CA SER A 125 -5.19 -11.83 -25.48
C SER A 125 -4.85 -10.36 -25.18
N ASN A 126 -5.65 -9.68 -24.37
CA ASN A 126 -5.41 -8.30 -23.98
C ASN A 126 -4.54 -8.20 -22.73
N LEU A 127 -3.68 -7.20 -22.71
CA LEU A 127 -2.90 -6.77 -21.57
C LEU A 127 -3.25 -5.30 -21.30
N GLU A 128 -3.80 -5.00 -20.14
CA GLU A 128 -3.96 -3.62 -19.69
C GLU A 128 -2.61 -3.13 -19.18
N VAL A 129 -2.19 -1.96 -19.67
CA VAL A 129 -1.00 -1.25 -19.23
C VAL A 129 -1.45 0.09 -18.69
N ARG A 130 -0.98 0.47 -17.50
CA ARG A 130 -1.25 1.77 -16.90
C ARG A 130 0.06 2.44 -16.52
N SER A 131 0.09 3.76 -16.60
CA SER A 131 1.12 4.56 -15.95
C SER A 131 0.53 5.88 -15.49
N ASN A 132 0.63 6.13 -14.19
CA ASN A 132 0.06 7.30 -13.54
C ASN A 132 -1.40 7.49 -14.00
N ASN A 133 -1.69 8.58 -14.74
CA ASN A 133 -3.04 8.94 -15.18
C ASN A 133 -3.52 8.22 -16.46
N ASN A 134 -2.66 7.45 -17.12
CA ASN A 134 -2.95 6.85 -18.42
C ASN A 134 -3.20 5.35 -18.31
N SER A 135 -4.17 4.85 -19.07
CA SER A 135 -4.39 3.41 -19.29
C SER A 135 -4.57 3.12 -20.77
N HIS A 136 -4.02 1.99 -21.21
CA HIS A 136 -4.21 1.47 -22.55
C HIS A 136 -4.22 -0.06 -22.53
N THR A 137 -5.25 -0.63 -23.14
CA THR A 137 -5.35 -2.08 -23.33
C THR A 137 -4.80 -2.45 -24.71
N ILE A 138 -3.71 -3.20 -24.75
CA ILE A 138 -3.09 -3.70 -25.98
C ILE A 138 -3.44 -5.17 -26.19
N ASN A 139 -3.67 -5.58 -27.44
CA ASN A 139 -3.84 -6.99 -27.81
C ASN A 139 -2.45 -7.60 -28.10
N ILE A 140 -1.98 -8.48 -27.21
CA ILE A 140 -0.67 -9.14 -27.30
C ILE A 140 -0.69 -10.42 -28.16
N GLY A 141 -1.80 -10.67 -28.87
CA GLY A 141 -1.94 -11.75 -29.86
C GLY A 141 -1.84 -13.16 -29.28
N SER A 142 -2.03 -13.34 -27.97
CA SER A 142 -2.01 -14.65 -27.31
C SER A 142 -2.66 -14.61 -25.93
N ALA A 143 -3.64 -15.49 -25.71
CA ALA A 143 -4.23 -15.69 -24.38
C ALA A 143 -3.28 -16.44 -23.42
N THR A 144 -2.36 -17.25 -23.96
CA THR A 144 -1.44 -18.10 -23.19
C THR A 144 -0.13 -17.41 -22.81
N THR A 145 0.12 -16.22 -23.36
CA THR A 145 1.17 -15.32 -22.89
C THR A 145 0.64 -14.51 -21.70
N GLY A 146 1.52 -14.08 -20.80
CA GLY A 146 1.14 -13.31 -19.63
C GLY A 146 2.32 -12.54 -19.05
N ILE A 147 2.22 -12.15 -17.78
CA ILE A 147 3.25 -11.37 -17.09
C ILE A 147 4.49 -12.26 -16.89
N PRO A 148 5.64 -11.92 -17.49
CA PRO A 148 6.88 -12.66 -17.28
C PRO A 148 7.44 -12.32 -15.91
N VAL A 149 7.99 -13.31 -15.20
CA VAL A 149 8.78 -13.09 -13.99
C VAL A 149 9.94 -14.08 -14.06
N ALA A 150 11.17 -13.59 -14.04
CA ALA A 150 12.38 -14.38 -13.86
C ALA A 150 13.58 -13.47 -13.58
N ARG A 151 13.56 -12.25 -14.13
CA ARG A 151 14.64 -11.29 -13.99
C ARG A 151 14.13 -9.85 -14.00
N ILE A 152 14.90 -8.97 -13.36
CA ILE A 152 14.86 -7.52 -13.55
C ILE A 152 16.24 -6.97 -13.86
N GLY A 153 16.29 -5.77 -14.44
CA GLY A 153 17.54 -5.06 -14.75
C GLY A 153 18.12 -5.33 -16.13
N ARG A 154 17.80 -6.49 -16.72
CA ARG A 154 18.21 -6.84 -18.08
C ARG A 154 17.29 -7.87 -18.68
N ASN A 155 17.14 -7.86 -20.00
CA ASN A 155 16.52 -8.97 -20.70
C ASN A 155 17.38 -10.26 -20.71
N SER A 156 16.73 -11.41 -20.95
CA SER A 156 17.38 -12.71 -21.09
C SER A 156 18.30 -12.80 -22.30
N ASN A 157 18.06 -11.98 -23.34
CA ASN A 157 18.82 -11.95 -24.59
C ASN A 157 20.05 -11.02 -24.54
N GLY A 158 20.24 -10.29 -23.44
CA GLY A 158 21.43 -9.52 -23.13
C GLY A 158 21.53 -8.13 -23.76
N THR A 159 20.64 -7.73 -24.66
CA THR A 159 20.75 -6.45 -25.38
C THR A 159 20.13 -5.26 -24.65
N ASP A 160 19.14 -5.51 -23.79
CA ASP A 160 18.30 -4.45 -23.27
C ASP A 160 18.41 -4.41 -21.74
N GLU A 161 18.70 -3.23 -21.21
CA GLU A 161 19.07 -3.01 -19.82
C GLU A 161 18.14 -1.98 -19.19
N ALA A 162 17.81 -2.20 -17.92
CA ALA A 162 17.11 -1.20 -17.14
C ALA A 162 18.08 -0.09 -16.76
N SER A 163 17.55 1.13 -16.66
CA SER A 163 18.28 2.24 -16.06
C SER A 163 17.36 3.08 -15.20
N GLY A 164 17.85 3.47 -14.02
CA GLY A 164 17.13 4.28 -13.03
C GLY A 164 16.82 3.52 -11.74
N ASN A 165 16.00 4.15 -10.91
CA ASN A 165 15.62 3.68 -9.59
C ASN A 165 14.36 2.81 -9.67
N PHE A 166 14.38 1.70 -8.93
CA PHE A 166 13.24 0.82 -8.68
C PHE A 166 12.97 0.83 -7.18
N TYR A 167 11.84 1.41 -6.77
CA TYR A 167 11.49 1.64 -5.37
C TYR A 167 10.68 0.49 -4.79
N GLU A 168 9.62 0.06 -5.49
CA GLU A 168 8.74 -1.02 -5.03
C GLU A 168 8.18 -1.81 -6.21
N ILE A 169 8.01 -3.12 -5.99
CA ILE A 169 7.36 -4.01 -6.95
C ILE A 169 6.33 -4.85 -6.19
N ILE A 170 5.07 -4.75 -6.58
CA ILE A 170 3.97 -5.54 -6.01
C ILE A 170 3.47 -6.49 -7.07
N PHE A 171 3.52 -7.79 -6.79
CA PHE A 171 3.10 -8.83 -7.73
C PHE A 171 1.96 -9.67 -7.14
N PHE A 172 0.89 -9.84 -7.92
CA PHE A 172 -0.24 -10.71 -7.66
C PHE A 172 -0.27 -11.82 -8.71
N ASN A 173 -0.33 -13.08 -8.26
CA ASN A 173 -0.52 -14.25 -9.12
C ASN A 173 -2.00 -14.47 -9.52
N SER A 174 -2.80 -13.42 -9.39
CA SER A 174 -4.18 -13.30 -9.88
C SER A 174 -4.36 -11.89 -10.44
N GLN A 175 -5.23 -11.72 -11.43
CA GLN A 175 -5.67 -10.38 -11.81
C GLN A 175 -6.44 -9.76 -10.65
N ILE A 176 -6.06 -8.54 -10.27
CA ILE A 176 -6.81 -7.74 -9.30
C ILE A 176 -7.94 -6.97 -9.97
N ASN A 177 -9.00 -6.68 -9.22
CA ASN A 177 -10.17 -5.96 -9.71
C ASN A 177 -9.96 -4.44 -9.68
N THR A 178 -10.90 -3.67 -10.24
CA THR A 178 -10.74 -2.21 -10.35
C THR A 178 -10.67 -1.49 -9.00
N ALA A 179 -11.46 -1.91 -7.99
CA ALA A 179 -11.40 -1.33 -6.66
C ALA A 179 -10.02 -1.54 -6.01
N GLN A 180 -9.46 -2.74 -6.13
CA GLN A 180 -8.12 -3.06 -5.64
C GLN A 180 -7.04 -2.23 -6.35
N LYS A 181 -7.16 -1.99 -7.66
CA LYS A 181 -6.21 -1.13 -8.40
C LYS A 181 -6.20 0.29 -7.86
N ILE A 182 -7.37 0.89 -7.67
CA ILE A 182 -7.52 2.25 -7.13
C ILE A 182 -6.89 2.32 -5.73
N ILE A 183 -7.17 1.34 -4.88
CA ILE A 183 -6.63 1.31 -3.52
C ILE A 183 -5.09 1.23 -3.52
N ILE A 184 -4.52 0.37 -4.36
CA ILE A 184 -3.06 0.22 -4.47
C ILE A 184 -2.43 1.49 -5.09
N GLU A 185 -3.05 2.09 -6.10
CA GLU A 185 -2.55 3.32 -6.72
C GLU A 185 -2.52 4.48 -5.69
N ASN A 186 -3.56 4.66 -4.87
CA ASN A 186 -3.57 5.67 -3.80
C ASN A 186 -2.50 5.39 -2.73
N TYR A 187 -2.34 4.14 -2.30
CA TYR A 187 -1.25 3.75 -1.37
C TYR A 187 0.13 4.09 -1.93
N LEU A 188 0.39 3.75 -3.20
CA LEU A 188 1.68 4.02 -3.84
C LEU A 188 1.88 5.51 -4.12
N SER A 189 0.82 6.26 -4.42
CA SER A 189 0.86 7.71 -4.58
C SER A 189 1.33 8.36 -3.29
N ALA A 190 0.58 8.18 -2.20
CA ALA A 190 0.87 8.75 -0.90
C ALA A 190 2.29 8.39 -0.42
N LYS A 191 2.65 7.10 -0.46
CA LYS A 191 3.95 6.63 0.02
C LYS A 191 5.16 7.25 -0.69
N TYR A 192 5.03 7.56 -1.98
CA TYR A 192 6.16 7.99 -2.82
C TYR A 192 6.11 9.47 -3.23
N GLY A 193 5.45 10.29 -2.41
CA GLY A 193 5.40 11.76 -2.53
C GLY A 193 4.32 12.22 -3.51
N SER A 194 3.10 11.70 -3.33
CA SER A 194 1.88 11.98 -4.11
C SER A 194 2.14 11.96 -5.62
N ILE A 195 2.58 10.78 -6.11
CA ILE A 195 2.71 10.54 -7.55
C ILE A 195 1.34 10.78 -8.19
N ALA A 196 1.21 11.80 -9.02
CA ALA A 196 -0.07 12.13 -9.66
C ALA A 196 -0.70 10.91 -10.36
N ILE A 197 -1.87 10.49 -9.87
CA ILE A 197 -2.69 9.39 -10.38
C ILE A 197 -4.09 9.86 -10.78
N SER A 198 -4.78 9.09 -11.66
CA SER A 198 -6.05 9.52 -12.25
C SER A 198 -7.20 9.57 -11.24
N MET A 199 -7.13 8.74 -10.21
CA MET A 199 -8.14 8.60 -9.17
C MET A 199 -7.45 8.75 -7.82
N ASP A 200 -6.98 9.97 -7.56
CA ASP A 200 -6.43 10.36 -6.28
C ASP A 200 -7.57 10.75 -5.35
N ILE A 201 -7.98 9.83 -4.48
CA ILE A 201 -9.18 9.95 -3.64
C ILE A 201 -8.88 9.76 -2.15
N TYR A 202 -7.62 9.50 -1.81
CA TYR A 202 -7.12 9.60 -0.45
C TYR A 202 -6.54 11.00 -0.25
N ASN A 203 -7.34 11.95 0.25
CA ASN A 203 -6.95 13.34 0.39
C ASN A 203 -6.18 13.65 1.69
N GLU A 204 -5.95 12.64 2.54
CA GLU A 204 -5.24 12.83 3.80
C GLU A 204 -3.71 12.74 3.64
N ASP A 205 -3.24 12.45 2.44
CA ASP A 205 -1.82 12.55 2.07
C ASP A 205 -1.38 13.97 1.67
N GLU A 206 -2.31 14.92 1.62
CA GLU A 206 -2.01 16.29 1.24
C GLU A 206 -1.33 17.06 2.40
N PRO A 207 -0.40 17.99 2.10
CA PRO A 207 0.24 18.82 3.13
C PRO A 207 -0.73 19.62 4.00
N GLY A 208 -1.85 20.07 3.43
CA GLY A 208 -2.91 20.77 4.17
C GLY A 208 -3.68 19.87 5.13
N ALA A 209 -3.68 18.57 4.88
CA ALA A 209 -4.31 17.55 5.71
C ALA A 209 -3.36 16.95 6.76
N GLY A 210 -2.05 17.19 6.65
CA GLY A 210 -1.04 16.76 7.62
C GLY A 210 -0.19 15.58 7.19
N ASN A 211 -0.25 15.16 5.91
CA ASN A 211 0.57 14.08 5.34
C ASN A 211 0.44 12.75 6.10
N TYR A 212 -0.77 12.19 6.15
CA TYR A 212 -1.03 10.87 6.72
C TYR A 212 -0.63 9.75 5.74
N ASP A 213 0.56 9.85 5.13
CA ASP A 213 0.98 9.11 3.92
C ASP A 213 1.42 7.67 4.20
N HIS A 214 1.45 7.31 5.47
CA HIS A 214 2.17 6.13 5.92
C HIS A 214 1.26 4.94 6.15
N GLU A 215 1.67 3.81 5.59
CA GLU A 215 0.96 2.52 5.67
C GLU A 215 -0.50 2.62 5.22
N VAL A 216 -0.77 3.46 4.20
CA VAL A 216 -2.11 3.70 3.66
C VAL A 216 -2.75 2.38 3.22
N ALA A 217 -3.99 2.17 3.65
CA ALA A 217 -4.82 1.05 3.24
C ALA A 217 -6.25 1.54 2.97
N GLY A 218 -7.05 0.69 2.34
CA GLY A 218 -8.41 1.05 1.99
C GLY A 218 -9.30 -0.15 1.73
N ILE A 219 -10.60 0.09 1.88
CA ILE A 219 -11.68 -0.76 1.39
C ILE A 219 -12.49 0.05 0.37
N GLY A 220 -13.15 -0.64 -0.56
CA GLY A 220 -13.93 0.06 -1.57
C GLY A 220 -14.66 -0.86 -2.54
N ARG A 221 -15.57 -0.25 -3.30
CA ARG A 221 -16.38 -0.94 -4.28
C ARG A 221 -16.66 -0.03 -5.47
N ILE A 222 -16.46 -0.56 -6.67
CA ILE A 222 -16.86 0.07 -7.94
C ILE A 222 -18.20 -0.50 -8.41
N ASN A 223 -18.36 -1.82 -8.29
CA ASN A 223 -19.61 -2.53 -8.54
C ASN A 223 -19.56 -3.91 -7.87
N SER A 224 -20.63 -4.70 -7.99
CA SER A 224 -20.76 -6.04 -7.38
C SER A 224 -19.61 -7.02 -7.67
N SER A 225 -18.93 -6.89 -8.82
CA SER A 225 -17.77 -7.72 -9.19
C SER A 225 -16.40 -7.10 -8.87
N ASN A 226 -16.37 -5.83 -8.46
CA ASN A 226 -15.17 -5.06 -8.20
C ASN A 226 -15.26 -4.45 -6.79
N GLN A 227 -15.01 -5.28 -5.78
CA GLN A 227 -15.04 -4.89 -4.36
C GLN A 227 -13.83 -5.41 -3.60
N HIS A 228 -13.49 -4.71 -2.52
CA HIS A 228 -12.49 -5.09 -1.54
C HIS A 228 -12.93 -4.53 -0.18
N ASN A 229 -13.56 -5.36 0.65
CA ASN A 229 -14.26 -4.93 1.87
C ASN A 229 -13.54 -5.34 3.17
N ASP A 230 -12.28 -5.73 3.06
CA ASP A 230 -11.44 -6.18 4.17
C ASP A 230 -9.97 -5.92 3.80
N SER A 231 -9.33 -4.98 4.50
CA SER A 231 -7.95 -4.60 4.24
C SER A 231 -7.21 -4.17 5.51
N GLN A 232 -5.88 -4.39 5.53
CA GLN A 232 -4.96 -4.00 6.61
C GLN A 232 -3.74 -3.21 6.09
N GLY A 233 -3.36 -3.40 4.82
CA GLY A 233 -2.07 -2.91 4.33
C GLY A 233 -0.89 -3.52 5.08
N THR A 234 0.16 -2.74 5.29
CA THR A 234 1.36 -3.14 6.04
C THR A 234 1.34 -2.72 7.51
N GLY A 235 0.35 -1.90 7.90
CA GLY A 235 0.24 -1.36 9.24
C GLY A 235 -0.53 -2.24 10.22
N ILE A 236 -0.80 -1.68 11.39
CA ILE A 236 -1.48 -2.41 12.48
C ILE A 236 -3.00 -2.37 12.40
N VAL A 237 -3.57 -1.47 11.58
CA VAL A 237 -5.01 -1.22 11.52
C VAL A 237 -5.62 -1.99 10.35
N ARG A 238 -6.58 -2.86 10.66
CA ARG A 238 -7.41 -3.55 9.67
C ARG A 238 -8.85 -3.07 9.80
N ILE A 239 -9.43 -2.62 8.70
CA ILE A 239 -10.86 -2.25 8.64
C ILE A 239 -11.57 -3.23 7.71
N LEU A 240 -12.71 -3.74 8.17
CA LEU A 240 -13.49 -4.74 7.48
C LEU A 240 -14.98 -4.66 7.82
N ASN A 241 -15.78 -5.45 7.10
CA ASN A 241 -17.23 -5.61 7.32
C ASN A 241 -18.02 -4.28 7.29
N PRO A 242 -17.84 -3.41 6.28
CA PRO A 242 -18.67 -2.23 6.12
C PRO A 242 -20.14 -2.65 5.90
N THR A 243 -21.06 -1.94 6.54
CA THR A 243 -22.50 -2.24 6.45
C THR A 243 -23.23 -1.51 5.33
N ASN A 244 -22.62 -0.47 4.77
CA ASN A 244 -23.17 0.34 3.67
C ASN A 244 -22.10 0.61 2.59
N LEU A 245 -21.37 -0.42 2.13
CA LEU A 245 -20.43 -0.26 1.02
C LEU A 245 -21.14 -0.46 -0.33
N ASP A 246 -21.67 0.62 -0.86
CA ASP A 246 -22.39 0.68 -2.13
C ASP A 246 -21.44 0.85 -3.34
N ASP A 247 -22.01 0.91 -4.54
CA ASP A 247 -21.24 1.11 -5.76
C ASP A 247 -20.64 2.53 -5.77
N ASN A 248 -19.35 2.61 -6.12
CA ASN A 248 -18.55 3.82 -6.20
C ASN A 248 -18.20 4.47 -4.86
N GLU A 249 -17.93 3.67 -3.83
CA GLU A 249 -17.58 4.15 -2.49
C GLU A 249 -16.28 3.54 -1.99
N PHE A 250 -15.49 4.34 -1.29
CA PHE A 250 -14.20 3.96 -0.73
C PHE A 250 -14.01 4.57 0.66
N LEU A 251 -13.36 3.80 1.53
CA LEU A 251 -12.81 4.26 2.79
C LEU A 251 -11.31 3.97 2.79
N PHE A 252 -10.49 5.00 2.97
CA PHE A 252 -9.04 4.94 3.11
C PHE A 252 -8.61 5.37 4.51
N TRP A 253 -7.46 4.88 4.95
CA TRP A 253 -6.83 5.33 6.18
C TRP A 253 -5.30 5.26 6.06
N GLY A 254 -4.63 6.24 6.65
CA GLY A 254 -3.18 6.28 6.84
C GLY A 254 -2.82 7.00 8.13
N HIS A 255 -1.53 7.11 8.46
CA HIS A 255 -1.08 7.64 9.75
C HIS A 255 0.03 8.69 9.68
N ASP A 256 0.18 9.46 10.75
CA ASP A 256 1.14 10.56 10.93
C ASP A 256 2.61 10.14 11.21
N ASN A 257 2.88 8.83 11.18
CA ASN A 257 4.19 8.20 11.41
C ASN A 257 4.77 8.43 12.80
N GLN A 258 3.99 8.94 13.74
CA GLN A 258 4.45 9.04 15.13
C GLN A 258 4.69 7.64 15.71
N PRO A 259 5.54 7.47 16.74
CA PRO A 259 5.81 6.15 17.29
C PRO A 259 4.56 5.44 17.83
N LEU A 260 4.52 4.11 17.72
CA LEU A 260 3.55 3.27 18.43
C LEU A 260 3.92 3.22 19.92
N GLN A 261 3.64 4.31 20.63
CA GLN A 261 3.96 4.46 22.05
C GLN A 261 2.77 5.09 22.80
N MET A 262 2.43 4.51 23.95
CA MET A 262 1.44 5.07 24.87
C MET A 262 2.06 6.21 25.70
N ASN A 263 1.39 7.36 25.78
CA ASN A 263 1.86 8.56 26.47
C ASN A 263 0.79 9.12 27.42
N THR A 264 1.21 9.62 28.59
CA THR A 264 0.37 10.15 29.68
C THR A 264 0.05 11.64 29.57
N SER A 265 0.78 12.39 28.75
CA SER A 265 0.76 13.87 28.77
C SER A 265 0.21 14.49 27.49
N ILE A 266 -0.63 13.75 26.78
CA ILE A 266 -1.18 14.19 25.51
C ILE A 266 -2.69 14.38 25.62
N ASN A 267 -3.17 15.32 24.82
CA ASN A 267 -4.55 15.54 24.42
C ASN A 267 -5.44 14.27 24.56
N THR A 268 -6.12 14.09 25.70
CA THR A 268 -6.95 12.93 26.05
C THR A 268 -8.14 13.30 26.91
N PRO A 269 -9.29 12.61 26.76
CA PRO A 269 -10.40 12.74 27.70
C PRO A 269 -9.98 12.42 29.12
N SER A 270 -10.62 13.03 30.13
CA SER A 270 -10.28 12.85 31.55
C SER A 270 -10.38 11.41 32.07
N SER A 271 -11.09 10.52 31.36
CA SER A 271 -11.21 9.10 31.67
C SER A 271 -10.07 8.23 31.10
N ILE A 272 -9.20 8.82 30.26
CA ILE A 272 -8.07 8.16 29.61
C ILE A 272 -6.78 8.48 30.37
N LYS A 273 -6.02 7.43 30.70
CA LYS A 273 -4.72 7.54 31.36
C LYS A 273 -3.59 7.77 30.37
N ASN A 274 -3.58 6.98 29.31
CA ASN A 274 -2.57 7.04 28.26
C ASN A 274 -3.26 7.03 26.89
N ARG A 275 -2.72 7.74 25.92
CA ARG A 275 -3.11 7.61 24.51
C ARG A 275 -1.90 7.29 23.66
N LEU A 276 -2.12 6.55 22.59
CA LEU A 276 -1.11 6.29 21.59
C LEU A 276 -0.71 7.61 20.92
N THR A 277 0.59 7.81 20.71
CA THR A 277 1.08 9.01 20.02
C THR A 277 0.66 9.02 18.56
N ARG A 278 0.67 7.85 17.90
CA ARG A 278 0.23 7.69 16.51
C ARG A 278 -1.26 7.96 16.35
N VAL A 279 -1.57 8.77 15.35
CA VAL A 279 -2.93 9.10 14.93
C VAL A 279 -3.12 8.67 13.48
N TRP A 280 -4.28 8.10 13.19
CA TRP A 280 -4.73 7.82 11.83
C TRP A 280 -5.77 8.84 11.41
N ARG A 281 -5.87 9.03 10.10
CA ARG A 281 -6.90 9.86 9.49
C ARG A 281 -7.53 9.12 8.32
N VAL A 282 -8.82 9.35 8.10
CA VAL A 282 -9.59 8.63 7.08
C VAL A 282 -10.07 9.54 5.96
N SER A 283 -10.17 8.99 4.76
CA SER A 283 -10.93 9.57 3.66
C SER A 283 -12.09 8.64 3.32
N GLU A 284 -13.33 9.15 3.35
CA GLU A 284 -14.46 8.50 2.71
C GLU A 284 -14.81 9.27 1.45
N SER A 285 -14.65 8.63 0.30
CA SER A 285 -14.88 9.29 -0.98
C SER A 285 -15.36 8.35 -2.07
N ASN A 286 -16.05 8.91 -3.05
CA ASN A 286 -16.29 8.27 -4.34
C ASN A 286 -15.16 8.57 -5.34
N THR A 287 -15.17 7.96 -6.53
CA THR A 287 -14.11 8.18 -7.54
C THR A 287 -14.02 9.62 -8.08
N SER A 288 -14.95 10.50 -7.71
CA SER A 288 -14.94 11.93 -8.09
C SER A 288 -14.53 12.85 -6.96
N GLY A 289 -14.08 12.31 -5.81
CA GLY A 289 -13.68 13.10 -4.65
C GLY A 289 -14.84 13.59 -3.78
N GLY A 290 -16.08 13.13 -4.03
CA GLY A 290 -17.24 13.51 -3.22
C GLY A 290 -17.38 12.63 -1.99
N ASP A 291 -17.85 13.20 -0.88
CA ASP A 291 -18.08 12.51 0.39
C ASP A 291 -19.09 11.34 0.23
N VAL A 292 -18.82 10.24 0.93
CA VAL A 292 -19.69 9.04 1.02
C VAL A 292 -19.73 8.54 2.46
N ASP A 293 -20.51 7.49 2.75
CA ASP A 293 -20.60 6.85 4.06
C ASP A 293 -20.64 5.32 3.88
N VAL A 294 -19.57 4.63 4.30
CA VAL A 294 -19.49 3.16 4.16
C VAL A 294 -20.26 2.41 5.26
N GLY A 295 -20.96 3.14 6.12
CA GLY A 295 -21.72 2.66 7.26
C GLY A 295 -20.82 2.19 8.39
N ASN A 296 -21.41 1.37 9.27
CA ASN A 296 -20.65 0.78 10.37
C ASN A 296 -19.54 -0.14 9.86
N ILE A 297 -18.40 -0.10 10.54
CA ILE A 297 -17.24 -0.95 10.26
C ILE A 297 -16.81 -1.74 11.50
N GLU A 298 -16.04 -2.80 11.26
CA GLU A 298 -15.20 -3.43 12.27
C GLU A 298 -13.77 -2.90 12.13
N MET A 299 -13.15 -2.55 13.26
CA MET A 299 -11.75 -2.13 13.32
C MET A 299 -10.95 -3.11 14.17
N ARG A 300 -9.86 -3.64 13.62
CA ARG A 300 -8.92 -4.50 14.35
C ARG A 300 -7.55 -3.85 14.41
N PHE A 301 -6.88 -4.06 15.53
CA PHE A 301 -5.56 -3.52 15.81
C PHE A 301 -4.63 -4.66 16.22
N ASP A 302 -3.54 -4.86 15.48
CA ASP A 302 -2.41 -5.69 15.91
C ASP A 302 -1.53 -4.88 16.85
N LEU A 303 -1.62 -5.18 18.15
CA LEU A 303 -0.89 -4.46 19.19
C LEU A 303 0.37 -5.20 19.62
N THR A 304 0.91 -6.07 18.77
CA THR A 304 2.19 -6.74 18.99
C THR A 304 3.29 -5.71 19.26
N GLY A 305 4.05 -5.91 20.33
CA GLY A 305 5.09 -4.98 20.80
C GLY A 305 4.60 -3.94 21.82
N LEU A 306 3.29 -3.77 22.01
CA LEU A 306 2.74 -2.99 23.12
C LEU A 306 2.50 -3.86 24.35
N SER A 307 2.75 -3.31 25.53
CA SER A 307 2.57 -4.01 26.81
C SER A 307 1.40 -3.44 27.61
N ASN A 308 0.91 -4.22 28.58
CA ASN A 308 -0.17 -3.83 29.50
C ASN A 308 -1.50 -3.48 28.82
N ILE A 309 -1.79 -4.11 27.67
CA ILE A 309 -3.07 -4.00 26.99
C ILE A 309 -4.07 -4.98 27.63
N SER A 310 -5.24 -4.47 28.00
CA SER A 310 -6.38 -5.24 28.48
C SER A 310 -7.65 -4.68 27.86
N THR A 311 -8.55 -5.55 27.41
CA THR A 311 -9.84 -5.17 26.81
C THR A 311 -10.68 -4.26 27.71
N ASN A 312 -10.59 -4.44 29.04
CA ASN A 312 -11.32 -3.62 30.00
C ASN A 312 -10.91 -2.14 29.96
N ASN A 313 -9.66 -1.87 29.61
CA ASN A 313 -9.09 -0.52 29.63
C ASN A 313 -8.84 0.04 28.24
N LEU A 314 -8.71 -0.82 27.21
CA LEU A 314 -8.50 -0.36 25.84
C LEU A 314 -9.72 0.44 25.36
N ARG A 315 -9.46 1.59 24.75
CA ARG A 315 -10.45 2.50 24.21
C ARG A 315 -10.07 2.90 22.79
N LEU A 316 -11.05 2.97 21.91
CA LEU A 316 -10.94 3.65 20.63
C LEU A 316 -11.34 5.12 20.86
N LEU A 317 -10.51 6.04 20.42
CA LEU A 317 -10.77 7.48 20.45
C LEU A 317 -10.93 7.96 19.02
N ILE A 318 -11.99 8.71 18.74
CA ILE A 318 -12.29 9.29 17.43
C ILE A 318 -12.56 10.77 17.64
N ASP A 319 -11.86 11.61 16.88
CA ASP A 319 -12.00 13.07 16.79
C ASP A 319 -13.24 13.41 15.95
N THR A 320 -14.40 13.35 16.59
CA THR A 320 -15.70 13.39 15.90
C THR A 320 -16.07 14.78 15.41
N ASN A 321 -15.52 15.84 16.02
CA ASN A 321 -15.71 17.23 15.56
C ASN A 321 -14.54 17.72 14.68
N ASN A 322 -13.56 16.86 14.42
CA ASN A 322 -12.42 17.07 13.54
C ASN A 322 -11.60 18.33 13.88
N ASN A 323 -11.51 18.69 15.17
CA ASN A 323 -10.78 19.88 15.62
C ASN A 323 -9.31 19.57 15.98
N GLY A 324 -8.87 18.32 15.84
CA GLY A 324 -7.54 17.85 16.21
C GLY A 324 -7.37 17.63 17.72
N ASN A 325 -8.45 17.71 18.48
CA ASN A 325 -8.48 17.62 19.93
C ASN A 325 -9.38 16.49 20.39
N PHE A 326 -8.76 15.51 21.02
CA PHE A 326 -9.41 14.36 21.62
C PHE A 326 -9.89 14.60 23.05
N ASN A 327 -9.54 15.71 23.72
CA ASN A 327 -9.93 15.97 25.11
C ASN A 327 -11.45 15.99 25.34
N ASP A 328 -12.20 16.39 24.31
CA ASP A 328 -13.65 16.58 24.30
C ASP A 328 -14.41 15.38 23.67
N ASP A 329 -13.70 14.38 23.15
CA ASP A 329 -14.33 13.20 22.58
C ASP A 329 -14.73 12.17 23.64
N THR A 330 -15.69 11.33 23.26
CA THR A 330 -16.17 10.22 24.11
C THR A 330 -15.43 8.93 23.78
N PRO A 331 -14.65 8.34 24.71
CA PRO A 331 -13.98 7.08 24.46
C PRO A 331 -14.93 5.91 24.21
N ILE A 332 -14.66 5.14 23.15
CA ILE A 332 -15.42 3.94 22.81
C ILE A 332 -14.79 2.74 23.53
N SER A 333 -15.62 2.02 24.30
CA SER A 333 -15.23 0.79 25.01
C SER A 333 -15.70 -0.47 24.27
N GLY A 334 -15.55 -1.65 24.87
CA GLY A 334 -16.03 -2.90 24.27
C GLY A 334 -15.02 -3.59 23.35
N ALA A 335 -13.73 -3.34 23.54
CA ALA A 335 -12.68 -4.07 22.83
C ALA A 335 -12.80 -5.59 23.06
N VAL A 336 -12.66 -6.37 21.99
CA VAL A 336 -12.67 -7.83 22.01
C VAL A 336 -11.27 -8.34 21.69
N ASN A 337 -10.73 -9.25 22.51
CA ASN A 337 -9.45 -9.90 22.24
C ASN A 337 -9.66 -11.09 21.30
N LEU A 338 -9.06 -11.05 20.11
CA LEU A 338 -9.14 -12.11 19.10
C LEU A 338 -7.98 -13.10 19.16
N GLY A 339 -7.06 -12.95 20.13
CA GLY A 339 -5.81 -13.71 20.24
C GLY A 339 -4.66 -13.05 19.46
N ASN A 340 -3.43 -13.53 19.69
CA ASN A 340 -2.21 -13.05 19.02
C ASN A 340 -2.02 -11.52 19.06
N ASN A 341 -2.37 -10.88 20.18
CA ASN A 341 -2.34 -9.42 20.36
C ASN A 341 -3.27 -8.61 19.43
N ILE A 342 -4.24 -9.26 18.79
CA ILE A 342 -5.23 -8.58 17.95
C ILE A 342 -6.47 -8.22 18.78
N TYR A 343 -6.85 -6.95 18.74
CA TYR A 343 -8.02 -6.43 19.44
C TYR A 343 -9.00 -5.78 18.47
N ALA A 344 -10.29 -6.08 18.62
CA ALA A 344 -11.35 -5.62 17.73
C ALA A 344 -12.32 -4.67 18.43
N PHE A 345 -12.81 -3.70 17.67
CA PHE A 345 -13.95 -2.86 17.98
C PHE A 345 -15.01 -3.06 16.89
N ASN A 346 -16.20 -3.51 17.28
CA ASN A 346 -17.27 -3.87 16.35
C ASN A 346 -18.31 -2.76 16.23
N ASN A 347 -18.98 -2.68 15.08
CA ASN A 347 -20.08 -1.75 14.81
C ASN A 347 -19.70 -0.29 15.08
N ILE A 348 -18.51 0.13 14.64
CA ILE A 348 -18.06 1.52 14.77
C ILE A 348 -18.76 2.36 13.71
N SER A 349 -19.58 3.31 14.18
CA SER A 349 -20.41 4.20 13.36
C SER A 349 -19.99 5.67 13.45
N SER A 350 -18.89 5.96 14.14
CA SER A 350 -18.42 7.33 14.42
C SER A 350 -17.26 7.76 13.53
N ILE A 351 -16.76 6.86 12.67
CA ILE A 351 -15.82 7.20 11.62
C ILE A 351 -16.62 7.85 10.50
N SER A 352 -16.21 9.05 10.10
CA SER A 352 -16.73 9.76 8.93
C SER A 352 -15.58 10.38 8.15
N ASN A 353 -15.84 10.85 6.92
CA ASN A 353 -14.82 11.54 6.13
C ASN A 353 -14.01 12.57 6.95
N ASN A 354 -12.69 12.56 6.76
CA ASN A 354 -11.69 13.42 7.39
C ASN A 354 -11.42 13.21 8.89
N THR A 355 -12.15 12.32 9.57
CA THR A 355 -11.98 12.12 11.02
C THR A 355 -10.62 11.50 11.37
N ARG A 356 -10.14 11.82 12.57
CA ARG A 356 -8.94 11.20 13.15
C ARG A 356 -9.33 10.15 14.17
N PHE A 357 -8.52 9.10 14.29
CA PHE A 357 -8.68 8.12 15.36
C PHE A 357 -7.35 7.66 15.93
N THR A 358 -7.41 7.16 17.16
CA THR A 358 -6.27 6.57 17.86
C THR A 358 -6.74 5.66 19.00
N LEU A 359 -5.82 5.04 19.72
CA LEU A 359 -6.11 4.17 20.87
C LEU A 359 -5.74 4.84 22.19
N GLY A 360 -6.52 4.55 23.23
CA GLY A 360 -6.27 4.96 24.59
C GLY A 360 -6.38 3.81 25.58
N LEU A 361 -5.78 3.99 26.76
CA LEU A 361 -5.94 3.15 27.92
C LEU A 361 -6.64 3.95 29.02
N ALA A 362 -7.84 3.52 29.40
CA ALA A 362 -8.63 4.13 30.47
C ALA A 362 -7.94 4.03 31.84
N LEU A 363 -8.30 4.94 32.75
CA LEU A 363 -7.95 4.83 34.16
C LEU A 363 -8.52 3.54 34.77
N ILE A 364 -7.72 2.84 35.58
CA ILE A 364 -8.19 1.70 36.36
C ILE A 364 -8.75 2.24 37.68
N THR A 365 -10.06 2.17 37.87
CA THR A 365 -10.66 2.44 39.17
C THR A 365 -10.45 1.23 40.08
N ILE A 366 -9.49 1.31 40.99
CA ILE A 366 -9.33 0.31 42.07
C ILE A 366 -10.23 0.74 43.23
N ILE A 367 -11.38 0.07 43.39
CA ILE A 367 -12.19 0.23 44.61
C ILE A 367 -11.50 -0.55 45.72
N THR A 368 -10.82 0.14 46.63
CA THR A 368 -10.32 -0.48 47.87
C THR A 368 -11.38 -0.37 48.95
N ASN A 369 -11.97 -1.51 49.33
CA ASN A 369 -12.85 -1.60 50.51
C ASN A 369 -12.02 -1.52 51.80
N LYS A 370 -11.41 -0.38 52.10
CA LYS A 370 -10.73 -0.18 53.39
C LYS A 370 -11.76 0.24 54.45
N ARG A 371 -12.63 -0.69 54.86
CA ARG A 371 -13.33 -0.61 56.15
C ARG A 371 -12.58 -1.45 57.18
N ILE A 372 -11.65 -0.82 57.91
CA ILE A 372 -11.31 -1.27 59.27
C ILE A 372 -11.31 -0.02 60.15
N THR A 373 -12.45 0.22 60.79
CA THR A 373 -12.53 1.08 61.98
C THR A 373 -12.63 0.13 63.16
N HIS A 374 -11.57 0.04 63.97
CA HIS A 374 -11.72 -0.39 65.36
C HIS A 374 -11.27 0.76 66.24
N ARG A 375 -12.25 1.40 66.85
CA ARG A 375 -12.06 2.23 68.03
C ARG A 375 -11.98 1.25 69.20
N VAL A 376 -10.76 0.96 69.69
CA VAL A 376 -10.62 0.37 71.01
C VAL A 376 -10.48 1.54 71.96
N ILE A 377 -11.55 1.82 72.71
CA ILE A 377 -11.51 2.70 73.87
C ILE A 377 -11.32 1.78 75.09
N ASN A 378 -10.37 2.20 75.94
CA ASN A 378 -9.85 1.62 77.18
C ASN A 378 -8.62 0.73 77.00
#